data_AF-A0A533RZT1-F1
#
_entry.id   AF-A0A533RZT1-F1
#
_cell.length_a   1.000
_cell.length_b   1.000
_cell.length_c   1.000
_cell.angle_alpha   90.00
_cell.angle_beta   90.00
_cell.angle_gamma   90.00
#
_symmetry.space_group_name_H-M   'P 1'
#
loop_
_entity.id
_entity.type
_entity.pdbx_description
1 polymer ?
#
loop_
_entity_poly.entity_id
_entity_poly.type
_entity_poly.pdbx_seq_one_letter_code
_entity_poly.pdbx_strand_id
1 'polypeptide(L)'
;MSNENLMSKRWAIAAAGIVIMTLLGTVYAWSVFVKPVMAATGWEKTAVATTFMIIIGMIGLSAAFGGILVDKKGPKFVCTLGV
;
A
#
# COMPACT_ATOMS: atom_id res chain seq x y z
N MET A 1 -3.70 -34.48 4.65
CA MET A 1 -4.62 -33.97 3.60
C MET A 1 -4.68 -32.42 3.54
N SER A 2 -3.69 -31.67 4.07
CA SER A 2 -3.68 -30.20 4.09
C SER A 2 -2.81 -29.56 2.98
N ASN A 3 -1.93 -30.30 2.32
CA ASN A 3 -0.96 -29.76 1.35
C ASN A 3 -1.48 -29.60 -0.09
N GLU A 4 -2.50 -30.36 -0.54
CA GLU A 4 -3.07 -30.20 -1.89
C GLU A 4 -3.75 -28.84 -2.10
N ASN A 5 -4.37 -28.31 -1.05
CA ASN A 5 -5.11 -27.05 -1.11
C ASN A 5 -4.21 -25.82 -1.33
N LEU A 6 -2.96 -25.86 -0.86
CA LEU A 6 -2.02 -24.76 -1.10
C LEU A 6 -1.61 -24.72 -2.57
N MET A 7 -1.34 -25.88 -3.19
CA MET A 7 -1.01 -25.98 -4.61
C MET A 7 -2.11 -25.40 -5.52
N SER A 8 -3.37 -25.70 -5.23
CA SER A 8 -4.53 -25.13 -5.95
C SER A 8 -4.69 -23.62 -5.73
N LYS A 9 -4.39 -23.12 -4.51
CA LYS A 9 -4.55 -21.70 -4.14
C LYS A 9 -3.33 -20.82 -4.45
N ARG A 10 -2.20 -21.39 -4.87
CA ARG A 10 -0.97 -20.65 -5.22
C ARG A 10 -1.22 -19.55 -6.25
N TRP A 11 -1.98 -19.85 -7.30
CA TRP A 11 -2.32 -18.88 -8.33
C TRP A 11 -3.24 -17.77 -7.82
N ALA A 12 -4.16 -18.09 -6.89
CA ALA A 12 -5.00 -17.08 -6.25
C ALA A 12 -4.18 -16.15 -5.32
N ILE A 13 -3.20 -16.69 -4.61
CA ILE A 13 -2.27 -15.88 -3.78
C ILE A 13 -1.39 -14.99 -4.66
N ALA A 14 -0.90 -15.52 -5.79
CA ALA A 14 -0.13 -14.74 -6.76
C ALA A 14 -0.97 -13.59 -7.34
N ALA A 15 -2.22 -13.87 -7.75
CA ALA A 15 -3.14 -12.84 -8.23
C ALA A 15 -3.42 -11.77 -7.16
N ALA A 16 -3.64 -12.17 -5.90
CA ALA A 16 -3.81 -11.23 -4.79
C ALA A 16 -2.57 -10.34 -4.59
N GLY A 17 -1.36 -10.92 -4.70
CA GLY A 17 -0.11 -10.15 -4.65
C GLY A 17 0.01 -9.12 -5.77
N ILE A 18 -0.36 -9.48 -7.00
CA ILE A 18 -0.38 -8.55 -8.15
C ILE A 18 -1.35 -7.40 -7.91
N VAL A 19 -2.55 -7.68 -7.39
CA VAL A 19 -3.55 -6.66 -7.08
C VAL A 19 -3.01 -5.70 -6.01
N ILE A 20 -2.42 -6.22 -4.93
CA ILE A 20 -1.84 -5.40 -3.86
C ILE A 20 -0.71 -4.52 -4.41
N MET A 21 0.20 -5.05 -5.23
CA MET A 21 1.28 -4.26 -5.83
C MET A 21 0.77 -3.20 -6.81
N THR A 22 -0.29 -3.50 -7.55
CA THR A 22 -0.95 -2.53 -8.45
C THR A 22 -1.58 -1.39 -7.66
N LEU A 23 -2.25 -1.70 -6.55
CA LEU A 23 -2.82 -0.70 -5.63
C LEU A 23 -1.72 0.17 -5.01
N LEU A 24 -0.59 -0.41 -4.61
CA LEU A 24 0.58 0.35 -4.15
C LEU A 24 1.13 1.31 -5.22
N GLY A 25 1.11 0.88 -6.49
CA GLY A 25 1.48 1.72 -7.63
C GLY A 25 0.59 2.97 -7.83
N THR A 26 -0.65 2.98 -7.31
CA THR A 26 -1.55 4.14 -7.40
C THR A 26 -1.00 5.38 -6.69
N VAL A 27 -0.07 5.20 -5.74
CA VAL A 27 0.64 6.31 -5.10
C VAL A 27 1.38 7.18 -6.12
N TYR A 28 1.79 6.63 -7.27
CA TYR A 28 2.40 7.40 -8.36
C TYR A 28 1.44 8.40 -9.00
N ALA A 29 0.12 8.14 -8.94
CA ALA A 29 -0.90 9.05 -9.46
C ALA A 29 -0.87 10.42 -8.77
N TRP A 30 -0.35 10.49 -7.54
CA TRP A 30 -0.13 11.75 -6.83
C TRP A 30 0.59 12.81 -7.69
N SER A 31 1.58 12.39 -8.50
CA SER A 31 2.35 13.28 -9.38
C SER A 31 1.49 14.04 -10.39
N VAL A 32 0.39 13.44 -10.86
CA VAL A 32 -0.58 14.06 -11.79
C VAL A 32 -1.45 15.06 -11.05
N PHE A 33 -1.78 14.79 -9.78
CA PHE A 33 -2.63 15.63 -8.95
C PHE A 33 -1.91 16.83 -8.33
N VAL A 34 -0.58 16.91 -8.39
CA VAL A 34 0.16 18.06 -7.82
C VAL A 34 -0.33 19.40 -8.37
N LYS A 35 -0.44 19.55 -9.69
CA LYS A 35 -0.90 20.79 -10.33
C LYS A 35 -2.34 21.17 -9.95
N PRO A 36 -3.35 20.28 -10.06
CA PRO A 36 -4.71 20.62 -9.67
C PRO A 36 -4.85 20.85 -8.16
N VAL A 37 -4.09 20.14 -7.31
CA VAL A 37 -4.07 20.41 -5.85
C VAL A 37 -3.53 21.81 -5.58
N MET A 38 -2.40 22.19 -6.19
CA MET A 38 -1.85 23.55 -6.05
C MET A 38 -2.85 24.62 -6.54
N ALA A 39 -3.56 24.37 -7.64
CA ALA A 39 -4.57 25.29 -8.15
C ALA A 39 -5.81 25.41 -7.25
N ALA A 40 -6.22 24.31 -6.60
CA ALA A 40 -7.39 24.29 -5.72
C ALA A 40 -7.11 24.84 -4.32
N THR A 41 -5.91 24.60 -3.76
CA THR A 41 -5.55 25.02 -2.40
C THR A 41 -4.72 26.30 -2.35
N GLY A 42 -4.16 26.73 -3.48
CA GLY A 42 -3.20 27.84 -3.54
C GLY A 42 -1.84 27.53 -2.89
N TRP A 43 -1.58 26.28 -2.54
CA TRP A 43 -0.33 25.88 -1.86
C TRP A 43 0.87 25.92 -2.79
N GLU A 44 2.03 26.27 -2.22
CA GLU A 44 3.29 26.16 -2.92
C GLU A 44 3.67 24.69 -3.18
N LYS A 45 4.43 24.42 -4.23
CA LYS A 45 4.91 23.09 -4.59
C LYS A 45 5.62 22.39 -3.44
N THR A 46 6.38 23.15 -2.64
CA THR A 46 7.10 22.65 -1.46
C THR A 46 6.14 22.04 -0.44
N ALA A 47 5.04 22.72 -0.12
CA ALA A 47 4.04 22.22 0.83
C ALA A 47 3.37 20.93 0.34
N VAL A 48 3.00 20.88 -0.96
CA VAL A 48 2.39 19.68 -1.58
C VAL A 48 3.37 18.51 -1.59
N ALA A 49 4.67 18.78 -1.82
CA ALA A 49 5.72 17.76 -1.75
C ALA A 49 5.93 17.25 -0.32
N THR A 50 5.89 18.13 0.69
CA THR A 50 5.97 17.72 2.10
C THR A 50 4.80 16.83 2.50
N THR A 51 3.58 17.12 2.03
CA THR A 51 2.42 16.23 2.25
C THR A 51 2.68 14.84 1.67
N PHE A 52 3.24 14.75 0.47
CA PHE A 52 3.61 13.46 -0.14
C PHE A 52 4.65 12.70 0.69
N MET A 53 5.69 13.40 1.19
CA MET A 53 6.71 12.78 2.04
C MET A 53 6.10 12.19 3.31
N ILE A 54 5.16 12.89 3.93
CA ILE A 54 4.44 12.39 5.12
C ILE A 54 3.65 11.13 4.75
N ILE A 55 2.91 11.14 3.63
CA ILE A 55 2.13 9.97 3.18
C ILE A 55 3.05 8.75 2.97
N ILE A 56 4.16 8.91 2.25
CA ILE A 56 5.11 7.82 2.00
C ILE A 56 5.76 7.34 3.32
N GLY A 57 6.11 8.27 4.21
CA GLY A 57 6.63 7.94 5.53
C GLY A 57 5.65 7.11 6.34
N MET A 58 4.36 7.47 6.34
CA MET A 58 3.31 6.72 7.01
C MET A 58 3.10 5.33 6.41
N ILE A 59 3.19 5.18 5.08
CA ILE A 59 3.14 3.86 4.43
C ILE A 59 4.32 2.98 4.89
N GLY A 60 5.53 3.56 4.97
CA GLY A 60 6.71 2.84 5.49
C GLY A 60 6.56 2.41 6.95
N LEU A 61 6.02 3.30 7.80
CA LEU A 61 5.72 2.96 9.19
C LEU A 61 4.67 1.85 9.28
N SER A 62 3.57 1.97 8.52
CA SER A 62 2.55 0.92 8.43
C SER A 62 3.17 -0.42 8.04
N ALA A 63 4.01 -0.47 7.01
CA ALA A 63 4.67 -1.72 6.60
C ALA A 63 5.55 -2.33 7.71
N ALA A 64 6.25 -1.50 8.50
CA ALA A 64 7.04 -1.98 9.64
C ALA A 64 6.16 -2.58 10.75
N PHE A 65 5.04 -1.94 11.08
CA PHE A 65 4.05 -2.47 12.02
C PHE A 65 3.34 -3.71 11.47
N GLY A 66 3.02 -3.71 10.18
CA GLY A 66 2.40 -4.80 9.43
C GLY A 66 3.24 -6.05 9.50
N GLY A 67 4.56 -5.96 9.27
CA GLY A 67 5.49 -7.08 9.40
C GLY A 67 5.43 -7.74 10.79
N ILE A 68 5.49 -6.93 11.86
CA ILE A 68 5.39 -7.43 13.24
C ILE A 68 4.01 -8.08 13.50
N LEU A 69 2.94 -7.53 12.90
CA LEU A 69 1.59 -8.05 13.05
C LEU A 69 1.37 -9.34 12.24
N VAL A 70 2.04 -9.52 11.10
CA VAL A 70 2.01 -10.74 10.28
C VAL A 70 2.57 -11.90 11.10
N ASP A 71 3.67 -11.69 11.81
CA ASP A 71 4.30 -12.71 12.65
C ASP A 71 3.38 -13.19 13.79
N LYS A 72 2.48 -12.32 14.27
CA LYS A 72 1.57 -12.62 15.40
C LYS A 72 0.19 -13.13 14.99
N LYS A 73 -0.42 -12.55 13.95
CA LYS A 73 -1.83 -12.81 13.56
C LYS A 73 -1.98 -13.44 12.17
N GLY A 74 -0.88 -13.62 11.46
CA GLY A 74 -0.84 -14.22 10.13
C GLY A 74 -1.16 -13.23 8.99
N PRO A 75 -0.73 -13.55 7.76
CA PRO A 75 -0.72 -12.63 6.62
C PRO A 75 -2.11 -12.19 6.15
N LYS A 76 -3.13 -13.04 6.26
CA LYS A 76 -4.50 -12.70 5.79
C LYS A 76 -5.13 -11.55 6.58
N PHE A 77 -4.86 -11.48 7.88
CA PHE A 77 -5.39 -10.43 8.74
C PHE A 77 -4.73 -9.08 8.45
N VAL A 78 -3.42 -9.09 8.16
CA VAL A 78 -2.68 -7.87 7.87
C VAL A 78 -3.03 -7.31 6.50
N CYS A 79 -3.10 -8.17 5.47
CA CYS A 79 -3.49 -7.72 4.13
C CYS A 79 -4.92 -7.14 4.05
N THR A 80 -5.84 -7.59 4.91
CA THR A 80 -7.21 -7.03 4.95
C THR A 80 -7.29 -5.71 5.69
N LEU A 81 -6.40 -5.47 6.66
CA LEU A 81 -6.27 -4.18 7.33
C LEU A 81 -5.57 -3.11 6.45
N GLY A 82 -4.90 -3.52 5.38
CA GLY A 82 -4.17 -2.60 4.50
C GLY A 82 -2.89 -2.05 5.12
N VAL A 83 -2.28 -2.84 6.01
CA VAL A 83 -1.03 -2.52 6.71
C VAL A 83 0.12 -3.34 6.13
#